data_AF-A0A841FLP4-F1
#
_entry.id   AF-A0A841FLP4-F1
#
_cell.length_a   1.000
_cell.length_b   1.000
_cell.length_c   1.000
_cell.angle_alpha   90.00
_cell.angle_beta   90.00
_cell.angle_gamma   90.00
#
_symmetry.space_group_name_H-M   'P 1'
#
loop_
_entity.id
_entity.type
_entity.pdbx_description
1 polymer ?
#
loop_
_entity_poly.entity_id
_entity_poly.type
_entity_poly.pdbx_seq_one_letter_code
_entity_poly.pdbx_strand_id
1 'polypeptide(L)'
;MTSHEETIDWGELATAIGVDPNSGGDGVARRALAHLLGDEALRRAVDWYIDGRPAAEHARSVLWLLRPAPARARCAEIYRTDADPARRHLAVELLRVVATGEDLPLVGEFLADDDPAIQTWGVGVLDQLLFGDLVTVGEAAPYLRAAEEHPNPSVREKRAEMRAYLDRR
;
A
#
# COMPACT_ATOMS: atom_id res chain seq x y z
N MET A 1 21.58 20.12 -33.98
CA MET A 1 21.04 20.13 -32.61
C MET A 1 21.58 18.89 -31.93
N THR A 2 22.66 19.04 -31.17
CA THR A 2 23.19 17.96 -30.33
C THR A 2 22.18 17.67 -29.23
N SER A 3 21.50 16.54 -29.31
CA SER A 3 20.77 15.99 -28.16
C SER A 3 21.80 15.84 -27.04
N HIS A 4 21.68 16.66 -25.99
CA HIS A 4 22.27 16.27 -24.72
C HIS A 4 21.55 14.99 -24.33
N GLU A 5 22.28 13.89 -24.31
CA GLU A 5 21.82 12.66 -23.66
C GLU A 5 21.57 13.06 -22.21
N GLU A 6 20.30 13.23 -21.82
CA GLU A 6 19.91 13.42 -20.43
C GLU A 6 20.18 12.11 -19.70
N THR A 7 21.44 11.88 -19.35
CA THR A 7 21.85 10.74 -18.54
C THR A 7 21.44 10.99 -17.11
N ILE A 8 20.87 9.98 -16.46
CA ILE A 8 20.58 10.03 -15.02
C ILE A 8 21.92 10.18 -14.27
N ASP A 9 22.03 11.24 -13.46
CA ASP A 9 23.09 11.33 -12.46
C ASP A 9 22.77 10.36 -11.31
N TRP A 10 23.33 9.16 -11.40
CA TRP A 10 23.12 8.10 -10.40
C TRP A 10 23.68 8.47 -9.02
N GLY A 11 24.69 9.35 -8.95
CA GLY A 11 25.26 9.81 -7.68
C GLY A 11 24.35 10.81 -6.96
N GLU A 12 23.78 11.75 -7.73
CA GLU A 12 22.75 12.65 -7.22
C GLU A 12 21.50 11.87 -6.79
N LEU A 13 21.06 10.89 -7.59
CA LEU A 13 19.92 10.04 -7.25
C LEU A 13 20.13 9.27 -5.95
N ALA A 14 21.30 8.65 -5.77
CA ALA A 14 21.63 7.93 -4.53
C ALA A 14 21.56 8.85 -3.30
N THR A 15 22.04 10.09 -3.45
CA THR A 15 21.96 11.14 -2.41
C THR A 15 20.50 11.50 -2.12
N ALA A 16 19.69 11.74 -3.16
CA ALA A 16 18.30 12.14 -3.03
C ALA A 16 17.42 11.08 -2.35
N ILE A 17 17.73 9.80 -2.58
CA ILE A 17 17.05 8.69 -1.91
C ILE A 17 17.79 8.24 -0.63
N GLY A 18 18.84 8.93 -0.18
CA GLY A 18 19.52 8.65 1.08
C GLY A 18 20.06 7.22 1.20
N VAL A 19 20.75 6.73 0.17
CA VAL A 19 21.43 5.41 0.16
C VAL A 19 22.91 5.57 -0.18
N ASP A 20 23.74 4.61 0.22
CA ASP A 20 25.13 4.53 -0.23
C ASP A 20 25.17 4.30 -1.75
N PRO A 21 25.88 5.12 -2.54
CA PRO A 21 25.98 4.94 -4.00
C PRO A 21 26.59 3.60 -4.43
N ASN A 22 27.27 2.89 -3.54
CA ASN A 22 27.83 1.56 -3.80
C ASN A 22 26.92 0.42 -3.30
N SER A 23 25.77 0.75 -2.71
CA SER A 23 24.77 -0.23 -2.27
C SER A 23 23.77 -0.55 -3.38
N GLY A 24 23.23 -1.77 -3.35
CA GLY A 24 22.25 -2.24 -4.32
C GLY A 24 21.18 -3.12 -3.69
N GLY A 25 20.29 -3.64 -4.52
CA GLY A 25 19.19 -4.54 -4.13
C GLY A 25 17.82 -3.94 -4.39
N ASP A 26 16.80 -4.79 -4.24
CA ASP A 26 15.42 -4.46 -4.64
C ASP A 26 14.87 -3.22 -3.92
N GLY A 27 15.20 -3.03 -2.64
CA GLY A 27 14.79 -1.85 -1.88
C GLY A 27 15.38 -0.55 -2.43
N VAL A 28 16.66 -0.55 -2.80
CA VAL A 28 17.34 0.60 -3.43
C VAL A 28 16.71 0.89 -4.80
N ALA A 29 16.51 -0.16 -5.62
CA ALA A 29 15.90 -0.02 -6.94
C ALA A 29 14.48 0.56 -6.87
N ARG A 30 13.63 0.08 -5.96
CA ARG A 30 12.27 0.60 -5.78
C ARG A 30 12.25 2.07 -5.38
N ARG A 31 13.14 2.49 -4.46
CA ARG A 31 13.26 3.90 -4.05
C ARG A 31 13.74 4.78 -5.20
N ALA A 32 14.76 4.34 -5.93
CA ALA A 32 15.27 5.03 -7.10
C ALA A 32 14.19 5.21 -8.17
N LEU A 33 13.46 4.14 -8.53
CA LEU A 33 12.37 4.20 -9.50
C LEU A 33 11.23 5.11 -9.05
N ALA A 34 10.82 5.03 -7.77
CA ALA A 34 9.80 5.92 -7.23
C ALA A 34 10.22 7.39 -7.32
N HIS A 35 11.49 7.70 -7.01
CA HIS A 35 12.03 9.06 -7.12
C HIS A 35 12.05 9.56 -8.58
N LEU A 36 12.50 8.72 -9.52
CA LEU A 36 12.54 9.07 -10.95
C LEU A 36 11.14 9.30 -11.55
N LEU A 37 10.13 8.55 -11.09
CA LEU A 37 8.74 8.76 -11.51
C LEU A 37 8.16 10.06 -10.92
N GLY A 38 8.57 10.40 -9.70
CA GLY A 38 8.13 11.59 -8.99
C GLY A 38 6.78 11.42 -8.28
N ASP A 39 6.66 12.06 -7.11
CA ASP A 39 5.52 11.92 -6.20
C ASP A 39 4.17 12.19 -6.87
N GLU A 40 4.11 13.23 -7.69
CA GLU A 40 2.88 13.64 -8.35
C GLU A 40 2.42 12.64 -9.42
N ALA A 41 3.35 12.00 -10.16
CA ALA A 41 2.99 10.94 -11.09
C ALA A 41 2.44 9.71 -10.35
N LEU A 42 3.02 9.37 -9.20
CA LEU A 42 2.59 8.26 -8.36
C LEU A 42 1.22 8.52 -7.72
N ARG A 43 0.94 9.75 -7.29
CA ARG A 43 -0.40 10.16 -6.83
C ARG A 43 -1.44 10.06 -7.95
N ARG A 44 -1.13 10.56 -9.15
CA ARG A 44 -2.02 10.41 -10.29
C ARG A 44 -2.25 8.97 -10.71
N ALA A 45 -1.28 8.08 -10.51
CA ALA A 45 -1.47 6.64 -10.77
C ALA A 45 -2.52 6.03 -9.83
N VAL A 46 -2.60 6.49 -8.58
CA VAL A 46 -3.66 6.11 -7.63
C VAL A 46 -5.02 6.60 -8.14
N ASP A 47 -5.12 7.88 -8.51
CA ASP A 47 -6.36 8.44 -9.04
C ASP A 47 -6.78 7.72 -10.33
N TRP A 48 -5.83 7.39 -11.21
CA TRP A 48 -6.07 6.65 -12.45
C TRP A 48 -6.66 5.26 -12.20
N TYR A 49 -6.15 4.57 -11.17
CA TYR A 49 -6.67 3.27 -10.74
C TYR A 49 -8.10 3.40 -10.21
N ILE A 50 -8.32 4.33 -9.27
CA ILE A 50 -9.61 4.53 -8.60
C ILE A 50 -10.69 5.00 -9.58
N ASP A 51 -10.33 5.81 -10.57
CA ASP A 51 -11.22 6.26 -11.63
C ASP A 51 -11.58 5.14 -12.64
N GLY A 52 -11.01 3.94 -12.51
CA GLY A 52 -11.27 2.81 -13.40
C GLY A 52 -10.81 3.06 -14.85
N ARG A 53 -9.78 3.88 -15.05
CA ARG A 53 -9.32 4.27 -16.39
C ARG A 53 -8.63 3.11 -17.12
N PRO A 54 -8.55 3.13 -18.46
CA PRO A 54 -7.82 2.12 -19.23
C PRO A 54 -6.40 1.91 -18.69
N ALA A 55 -5.97 0.65 -18.59
CA ALA A 55 -4.69 0.25 -17.99
C ALA A 55 -4.54 0.53 -16.48
N ALA A 56 -5.63 0.70 -15.73
CA ALA A 56 -5.61 0.79 -14.26
C ALA A 56 -4.79 -0.34 -13.59
N GLU A 57 -4.89 -1.58 -14.05
CA GLU A 57 -4.09 -2.68 -13.48
C GLU A 57 -2.57 -2.53 -13.71
N HIS A 58 -2.15 -1.82 -14.76
CA HIS A 58 -0.73 -1.50 -14.96
C HIS A 58 -0.26 -0.49 -13.92
N ALA A 59 -1.06 0.56 -13.67
CA ALA A 59 -0.80 1.51 -12.59
C ALA A 59 -0.74 0.78 -11.24
N ARG A 60 -1.72 -0.08 -10.93
CA ARG A 60 -1.73 -0.89 -9.70
C ARG A 60 -0.50 -1.78 -9.57
N SER A 61 -0.07 -2.42 -10.65
CA SER A 61 1.11 -3.31 -10.64
C SER A 61 2.39 -2.54 -10.35
N VAL A 62 2.58 -1.37 -10.95
CA VAL A 62 3.73 -0.49 -10.66
C VAL A 62 3.69 -0.02 -9.21
N LEU A 63 2.53 0.45 -8.74
CA LEU A 63 2.35 0.90 -7.37
C LEU A 63 2.60 -0.21 -6.35
N TRP A 64 2.12 -1.44 -6.61
CA TRP A 64 2.36 -2.59 -5.76
C TRP A 64 3.85 -2.95 -5.71
N LEU A 65 4.55 -2.94 -6.84
CA LEU A 65 5.98 -3.21 -6.89
C LEU A 65 6.77 -2.20 -6.05
N LEU A 66 6.46 -0.91 -6.21
CA LEU A 66 7.25 0.17 -5.62
C LEU A 66 6.85 0.50 -4.17
N ARG A 67 5.58 0.27 -3.80
CA ARG A 67 4.97 0.69 -2.53
C ARG A 67 5.32 2.12 -2.10
N PRO A 68 5.17 3.13 -2.97
CA PRO A 68 5.74 4.44 -2.71
C PRO A 68 4.89 5.24 -1.71
N ALA A 69 5.55 6.00 -0.82
CA ALA A 69 4.87 6.80 0.20
C ALA A 69 3.81 7.77 -0.35
N PRO A 70 4.03 8.48 -1.48
CA PRO A 70 3.00 9.32 -2.08
C PRO A 70 1.71 8.59 -2.45
N ALA A 71 1.80 7.32 -2.87
CA ALA A 71 0.63 6.53 -3.22
C ALA A 71 -0.15 6.08 -1.98
N ARG A 72 0.55 5.62 -0.94
CA ARG A 72 -0.06 5.25 0.34
C ARG A 72 -0.78 6.46 0.96
N ALA A 73 -0.11 7.61 0.97
CA ALA A 73 -0.68 8.87 1.43
C ALA A 73 -1.93 9.28 0.63
N ARG A 74 -1.91 9.12 -0.70
CA ARG A 74 -3.07 9.43 -1.55
C ARG A 74 -4.25 8.49 -1.30
N CYS A 75 -4.02 7.19 -1.12
CA CYS A 75 -5.08 6.25 -0.75
C CYS A 75 -5.71 6.64 0.60
N ALA A 76 -4.89 6.97 1.62
CA ALA A 76 -5.38 7.39 2.93
C ALA A 76 -6.14 8.72 2.87
N GLU A 77 -5.70 9.67 2.03
CA GLU A 77 -6.41 10.92 1.77
C GLU A 77 -7.81 10.66 1.20
N ILE A 78 -7.90 9.90 0.10
CA ILE A 78 -9.18 9.58 -0.55
C ILE A 78 -10.11 8.85 0.42
N TYR A 79 -9.60 7.86 1.16
CA TYR A 79 -10.37 7.16 2.18
C TYR A 79 -11.04 8.12 3.19
N ARG A 80 -10.30 9.13 3.67
CA ARG A 80 -10.76 10.03 4.74
C ARG A 80 -11.63 11.17 4.24
N THR A 81 -11.40 11.66 3.02
CA THR A 81 -11.99 12.94 2.57
C THR A 81 -12.96 12.83 1.40
N ASP A 82 -12.92 11.73 0.64
CA ASP A 82 -13.78 11.59 -0.54
C ASP A 82 -15.24 11.32 -0.11
N ALA A 83 -16.17 11.99 -0.77
CA ALA A 83 -17.59 11.85 -0.45
C ALA A 83 -18.22 10.61 -1.10
N ASP A 84 -17.59 10.05 -2.14
CA ASP A 84 -18.09 8.87 -2.83
C ASP A 84 -17.62 7.57 -2.12
N PRO A 85 -18.54 6.77 -1.56
CA PRO A 85 -18.18 5.50 -0.91
C PRO A 85 -17.42 4.55 -1.84
N ALA A 86 -17.74 4.50 -3.13
CA ALA A 86 -17.07 3.60 -4.06
C ALA A 86 -15.58 3.96 -4.22
N ARG A 87 -15.26 5.26 -4.25
CA ARG A 87 -13.87 5.73 -4.30
C ARG A 87 -13.12 5.43 -3.02
N ARG A 88 -13.77 5.60 -1.87
CA ARG A 88 -13.20 5.21 -0.56
C ARG A 88 -12.90 3.71 -0.53
N HIS A 89 -13.80 2.86 -1.02
CA HIS A 89 -13.60 1.41 -1.09
C HIS A 89 -12.38 1.06 -1.94
N LEU A 90 -12.29 1.61 -3.15
CA LEU A 90 -11.17 1.37 -4.06
C LEU A 90 -9.84 1.89 -3.51
N ALA A 91 -9.86 2.99 -2.75
CA ALA A 91 -8.66 3.49 -2.09
C ALA A 91 -8.12 2.51 -1.04
N VAL A 92 -9.00 1.90 -0.21
CA VAL A 92 -8.59 0.88 0.77
C VAL A 92 -8.21 -0.43 0.09
N GLU A 93 -8.90 -0.82 -0.99
CA GLU A 93 -8.48 -1.97 -1.81
C GLU A 93 -7.08 -1.78 -2.37
N LEU A 94 -6.77 -0.61 -2.94
CA LEU A 94 -5.44 -0.36 -3.49
C LEU A 94 -4.41 -0.29 -2.35
N LEU A 95 -4.75 0.35 -1.23
CA LEU A 95 -3.89 0.44 -0.07
C LEU A 95 -3.44 -0.95 0.41
N ARG A 96 -4.31 -1.97 0.34
CA ARG A 96 -3.97 -3.36 0.70
C ARG A 96 -2.72 -3.89 0.00
N VAL A 97 -2.42 -3.48 -1.23
CA VAL A 97 -1.24 -3.97 -1.96
C VAL A 97 -0.04 -3.01 -1.89
N VAL A 98 -0.28 -1.73 -1.59
CA VAL A 98 0.81 -0.73 -1.47
C VAL A 98 1.25 -0.47 -0.03
N ALA A 99 0.48 -0.90 0.97
CA ALA A 99 0.78 -0.68 2.39
C ALA A 99 2.13 -1.31 2.80
N THR A 100 2.72 -0.70 3.81
CA THR A 100 3.95 -1.10 4.50
C THR A 100 3.69 -1.17 6.00
N GLY A 101 4.67 -1.62 6.78
CA GLY A 101 4.52 -1.69 8.25
C GLY A 101 4.16 -0.34 8.90
N GLU A 102 4.58 0.78 8.31
CA GLU A 102 4.22 2.14 8.76
C GLU A 102 2.72 2.40 8.72
N ASP A 103 2.00 1.71 7.85
CA ASP A 103 0.56 1.90 7.60
C ASP A 103 -0.32 0.99 8.47
N LEU A 104 0.29 0.12 9.30
CA LEU A 104 -0.44 -0.79 10.19
C LEU A 104 -1.50 -0.08 11.07
N PRO A 105 -1.28 1.13 11.61
CA PRO A 105 -2.32 1.84 12.36
C PRO A 105 -3.63 2.09 11.58
N LEU A 106 -3.56 2.22 10.25
CA LEU A 106 -4.75 2.41 9.41
C LEU A 106 -5.69 1.21 9.45
N VAL A 107 -5.18 0.00 9.71
CA VAL A 107 -6.02 -1.19 9.89
C VAL A 107 -7.02 -0.97 11.03
N GLY A 108 -6.61 -0.31 12.11
CA GLY A 108 -7.50 0.03 13.21
C GLY A 108 -8.61 1.00 12.77
N GLU A 109 -8.28 2.01 11.97
CA GLU A 109 -9.26 2.93 11.39
C GLU A 109 -10.28 2.18 10.51
N PHE A 110 -9.81 1.29 9.62
CA PHE A 110 -10.70 0.56 8.71
C PHE A 110 -11.62 -0.42 9.41
N LEU A 111 -11.13 -1.13 10.44
CA LEU A 111 -11.97 -2.04 11.22
C LEU A 111 -13.02 -1.27 12.03
N ALA A 112 -12.73 -0.04 12.45
CA ALA A 112 -13.68 0.80 13.17
C ALA A 112 -14.65 1.58 12.26
N ASP A 113 -14.47 1.55 10.94
CA ASP A 113 -15.31 2.27 9.98
C ASP A 113 -16.74 1.71 9.98
N ASP A 114 -17.76 2.56 9.83
CA ASP A 114 -19.16 2.10 9.79
C ASP A 114 -19.49 1.32 8.51
N ASP A 115 -18.69 1.48 7.45
CA ASP A 115 -18.91 0.83 6.16
C ASP A 115 -18.37 -0.61 6.14
N PRO A 116 -19.24 -1.64 5.96
CA PRO A 116 -18.81 -3.04 5.96
C PRO A 116 -17.82 -3.40 4.86
N ALA A 117 -17.84 -2.69 3.72
CA ALA A 117 -16.88 -2.94 2.64
C ALA A 117 -15.49 -2.41 3.01
N ILE A 118 -15.40 -1.25 3.66
CA ILE A 118 -14.13 -0.72 4.19
C ILE A 118 -13.55 -1.67 5.22
N GLN A 119 -14.34 -2.16 6.17
CA GLN A 119 -13.89 -3.12 7.18
C GLN A 119 -13.31 -4.39 6.53
N THR A 120 -13.98 -4.90 5.49
CA THR A 120 -13.56 -6.09 4.74
C THR A 120 -12.25 -5.85 4.00
N TRP A 121 -12.08 -4.70 3.35
CA TRP A 121 -10.81 -4.35 2.72
C TRP A 121 -9.71 -4.10 3.75
N GLY A 122 -10.04 -3.49 4.89
CA GLY A 122 -9.14 -3.22 6.00
C GLY A 122 -8.50 -4.47 6.58
N VAL A 123 -9.29 -5.53 6.81
CA VAL A 123 -8.73 -6.83 7.23
C VAL A 123 -7.87 -7.46 6.12
N GLY A 124 -8.16 -7.16 4.86
CA GLY A 124 -7.30 -7.54 3.73
C GLY A 124 -5.95 -6.84 3.74
N VAL A 125 -5.88 -5.58 4.19
CA VAL A 125 -4.60 -4.85 4.40
C VAL A 125 -3.78 -5.60 5.46
N LEU A 126 -4.39 -5.97 6.59
CA LEU A 126 -3.73 -6.74 7.65
C LEU A 126 -3.15 -8.07 7.13
N ASP A 127 -3.94 -8.82 6.36
CA ASP A 127 -3.53 -10.07 5.73
C ASP A 127 -2.29 -9.87 4.84
N GLN A 128 -2.29 -8.86 3.98
CA GLN A 128 -1.15 -8.58 3.10
C GLN A 128 0.10 -8.11 3.83
N LEU A 129 -0.04 -7.33 4.90
CA LEU A 129 1.10 -6.93 5.71
C LEU A 129 1.80 -8.14 6.35
N LEU A 130 1.02 -9.11 6.85
CA LEU A 130 1.53 -10.34 7.45
C LEU A 130 2.11 -11.30 6.41
N PHE A 131 1.39 -11.53 5.31
CA PHE A 131 1.83 -12.43 4.24
C PHE A 131 3.08 -11.89 3.53
N GLY A 132 3.20 -10.56 3.42
CA GLY A 132 4.34 -9.90 2.81
C GLY A 132 5.55 -9.74 3.75
N ASP A 133 5.51 -10.28 4.97
CA ASP A 133 6.55 -10.10 6.00
C ASP A 133 6.89 -8.63 6.28
N LEU A 134 5.89 -7.75 6.17
CA LEU A 134 6.05 -6.31 6.39
C LEU A 134 5.79 -5.91 7.84
N VAL A 135 5.13 -6.80 8.58
CA VAL A 135 4.91 -6.71 10.02
C VAL A 135 5.02 -8.10 10.60
N THR A 136 5.44 -8.17 11.85
CA THR A 136 5.42 -9.39 12.65
C THR A 136 4.01 -9.64 13.22
N VAL A 137 3.74 -10.89 13.60
CA VAL A 137 2.51 -11.26 14.33
C VAL A 137 2.39 -10.47 15.65
N GLY A 138 3.52 -10.19 16.30
CA GLY A 138 3.55 -9.40 17.54
C GLY A 138 3.07 -7.97 17.34
N GLU A 139 3.55 -7.28 16.31
CA GLU A 139 3.09 -5.93 15.95
C GLU A 139 1.62 -5.91 15.55
N ALA A 140 1.17 -6.94 14.82
CA ALA A 140 -0.21 -7.09 14.36
C ALA A 140 -1.21 -7.55 15.43
N ALA A 141 -0.74 -7.99 16.60
CA ALA A 141 -1.56 -8.67 17.61
C ALA A 141 -2.83 -7.89 18.06
N PRO A 142 -2.81 -6.56 18.23
CA PRO A 142 -4.02 -5.79 18.56
C PRO A 142 -5.09 -5.91 17.47
N TYR A 143 -4.70 -5.78 16.20
CA TYR A 143 -5.60 -5.83 15.04
C TYR A 143 -6.10 -7.24 14.76
N LEU A 144 -5.25 -8.26 14.97
CA LEU A 144 -5.64 -9.67 14.86
C LEU A 144 -6.69 -10.08 15.89
N ARG A 145 -6.65 -9.51 17.10
CA ARG A 145 -7.70 -9.71 18.12
C ARG A 145 -8.99 -8.98 17.74
N ALA A 146 -8.87 -7.72 17.31
CA ALA A 146 -10.02 -6.94 16.86
C ALA A 146 -10.76 -7.62 15.70
N ALA A 147 -10.03 -8.20 14.74
CA ALA A 147 -10.62 -8.91 13.61
C ALA A 147 -11.30 -10.24 14.00
N GLU A 148 -10.86 -10.90 15.07
CA GLU A 148 -11.43 -12.18 15.52
C GLU A 148 -12.86 -12.01 16.08
N GLU A 149 -13.04 -10.95 16.87
CA GLU A 149 -14.30 -10.66 17.57
C GLU A 149 -15.17 -9.64 16.81
N HIS A 150 -14.74 -9.28 15.59
CA HIS A 150 -15.33 -8.20 14.82
C HIS A 150 -16.81 -8.45 14.52
N PRO A 151 -17.72 -7.46 14.58
CA PRO A 151 -19.15 -7.67 14.28
C PRO A 151 -19.42 -8.10 12.83
N ASN A 152 -18.61 -7.62 11.89
CA ASN A 152 -18.70 -8.02 10.47
C ASN A 152 -18.23 -9.48 10.26
N PRO A 153 -19.10 -10.39 9.76
CA PRO A 153 -18.75 -11.79 9.55
C PRO A 153 -17.62 -12.00 8.55
N SER A 154 -17.53 -11.19 7.49
CA SER A 154 -16.46 -11.30 6.49
C SER A 154 -15.09 -10.98 7.06
N VAL A 155 -15.03 -10.07 8.05
CA VAL A 155 -13.78 -9.79 8.78
C VAL A 155 -13.34 -11.00 9.60
N ARG A 156 -14.27 -11.63 10.33
CA ARG A 156 -13.98 -12.83 11.12
C ARG A 156 -13.57 -14.02 10.26
N GLU A 157 -14.24 -14.23 9.15
CA GLU A 157 -13.91 -15.29 8.18
C GLU A 157 -12.47 -15.09 7.66
N LYS A 158 -12.14 -13.88 7.22
CA LYS A 158 -10.79 -13.56 6.75
C LYS A 158 -9.73 -13.74 7.84
N ARG A 159 -10.06 -13.40 9.08
CA ARG A 159 -9.18 -13.64 10.24
C ARG A 159 -8.95 -15.12 10.50
N ALA A 160 -9.97 -15.96 10.35
CA ALA A 160 -9.85 -17.41 10.48
C ALA A 160 -8.92 -18.00 9.41
N GLU A 161 -9.01 -17.52 8.16
CA GLU A 161 -8.06 -17.89 7.10
C GLU A 161 -6.62 -17.53 7.47
N MET A 162 -6.38 -16.29 7.93
CA MET A 162 -5.06 -15.85 8.38
C MET A 162 -4.50 -16.75 9.49
N ARG A 163 -5.35 -17.14 10.46
CA ARG A 163 -4.95 -18.06 11.55
C ARG A 163 -4.46 -19.39 10.98
N ALA A 164 -5.26 -20.00 10.11
CA ALA A 164 -4.93 -21.29 9.51
C ALA A 164 -3.64 -21.25 8.67
N TYR A 165 -3.31 -20.10 8.08
CA TYR A 165 -2.03 -19.88 7.38
C TYR A 165 -0.86 -19.74 8.37
N LEU A 166 -1.00 -18.87 9.37
CA LEU A 166 0.06 -18.60 10.36
C LEU A 166 0.43 -19.85 11.17
N ASP A 167 -0.53 -20.71 11.49
CA ASP A 167 -0.29 -21.96 12.22
C ASP A 167 0.50 -23.00 11.40
N ARG A 168 0.59 -22.84 10.08
CA ARG A 168 1.33 -23.74 9.17
C ARG A 168 2.75 -23.28 8.87
N ARG A 169 3.13 -22.09 9.34
CA ARG A 169 4.41 -21.44 9.04
C ARG A 169 5.41 -21.68 10.17
#